data_AF-A0A953USP3-F1
#
_entry.id   AF-A0A953USP3-F1
#
_cell.length_a   1.000
_cell.length_b   1.000
_cell.length_c   1.000
_cell.angle_alpha   90.00
_cell.angle_beta   90.00
_cell.angle_gamma   90.00
#
_symmetry.space_group_name_H-M   'P 1'
#
loop_
_entity.id
_entity.type
_entity.pdbx_description
1 polymer ?
#
loop_
_entity_poly.entity_id
_entity_poly.type
_entity_poly.pdbx_seq_one_letter_code
_entity_poly.pdbx_strand_id
1 'polypeptide(L)' 'MAKKANQERQADLKRDTEKLLKLAQELKESVDKTNASTLSVDVVKKAEEIEKLAHSVKDKMKGSF' A
#
# COMPACT_ATOMS: atom_id res chain seq x y z
N MET A 1 -4.75 -0.52 29.32
CA MET A 1 -4.67 -1.40 28.14
C MET A 1 -5.14 -0.70 26.85
N ALA A 2 -6.32 -0.07 26.81
CA ALA A 2 -6.85 0.61 25.61
C ALA A 2 -5.92 1.68 24.97
N LYS A 3 -5.19 2.45 25.78
CA LYS A 3 -4.27 3.50 25.27
C LYS A 3 -3.09 2.92 24.47
N LYS A 4 -2.55 1.77 24.91
CA LYS A 4 -1.43 1.08 24.26
C LYS A 4 -1.85 0.46 22.93
N ALA A 5 -3.02 -0.20 22.89
CA ALA A 5 -3.57 -0.76 21.66
C ALA A 5 -3.89 0.31 20.59
N ASN A 6 -4.35 1.49 21.02
CA ASN A 6 -4.57 2.61 20.10
C ASN A 6 -3.23 3.16 19.53
N GLN A 7 -2.19 3.25 20.35
CA GLN A 7 -0.85 3.66 19.90
C GLN A 7 -0.25 2.66 18.90
N GLU A 8 -0.38 1.36 19.17
CA GLU A 8 0.06 0.29 18.26
C GLU A 8 -0.70 0.36 16.92
N ARG A 9 -2.02 0.53 16.95
CA ARG A 9 -2.83 0.73 15.74
C ARG A 9 -2.37 1.94 14.92
N GLN A 10 -2.09 3.07 15.56
CA GLN A 10 -1.61 4.27 14.88
C GLN A 10 -0.23 4.06 14.25
N ALA A 11 0.67 3.36 14.94
CA ALA A 11 1.99 3.02 14.43
C ALA A 11 1.90 2.08 13.21
N ASP A 12 1.04 1.06 13.27
CA ASP A 12 0.80 0.15 12.15
C ASP A 12 0.18 0.86 10.95
N LEU A 13 -0.82 1.73 11.18
CA LEU A 13 -1.40 2.54 10.11
C LEU A 13 -0.36 3.42 9.45
N LYS A 14 0.49 4.10 10.24
CA LYS A 14 1.55 4.95 9.71
C LYS A 14 2.51 4.13 8.82
N ARG A 15 3.02 3.00 9.34
CA ARG A 15 3.92 2.11 8.59
C ARG A 15 3.29 1.62 7.29
N ASP A 16 2.04 1.18 7.35
CA ASP A 16 1.35 0.63 6.19
C ASP A 16 1.06 1.72 5.14
N THR A 17 0.73 2.95 5.55
CA THR A 17 0.57 4.10 4.63
C THR A 17 1.89 4.55 4.00
N GLU A 18 3.00 4.56 4.75
CA GLU A 18 4.33 4.83 4.20
C GLU A 18 4.73 3.78 3.15
N LYS A 19 4.44 2.49 3.43
CA LYS A 19 4.67 1.40 2.48
C LYS A 19 3.80 1.54 1.23
N LEU A 20 2.53 1.92 1.38
CA LEU A 20 1.62 2.18 0.26
C LEU A 20 2.17 3.30 -0.65
N LEU A 21 2.62 4.41 -0.06
CA LEU A 21 3.19 5.53 -0.80
C LEU A 21 4.43 5.10 -1.58
N LYS A 22 5.34 4.35 -0.95
CA LYS A 22 6.54 3.84 -1.61
C LYS A 22 6.21 2.94 -2.79
N LEU A 23 5.30 1.98 -2.62
CA LEU A 23 4.90 1.08 -3.70
C LEU A 23 4.24 1.85 -4.85
N ALA A 24 3.40 2.84 -4.54
CA ALA A 24 2.78 3.68 -5.57
C ALA A 24 3.82 4.51 -6.37
N GLN A 25 4.86 5.03 -5.70
CA GLN A 25 5.97 5.71 -6.36
C GLN A 25 6.76 4.75 -7.26
N GLU A 26 7.09 3.56 -6.77
CA GLU A 26 7.78 2.54 -7.56
C GLU A 26 6.95 2.08 -8.77
N LEU A 27 5.63 1.94 -8.62
CA LEU A 27 4.73 1.62 -9.71
C LEU A 27 4.73 2.74 -10.75
N LYS A 28 4.63 4.00 -10.31
CA LYS A 28 4.71 5.17 -11.20
C LYS A 28 6.02 5.18 -11.99
N GLU A 29 7.16 5.01 -11.32
CA GLU A 29 8.45 4.94 -12.01
C GLU A 29 8.53 3.77 -13.00
N SER A 30 8.00 2.61 -12.63
CA SER A 30 8.00 1.43 -13.48
C SER A 30 7.16 1.68 -14.74
N VAL A 31 5.99 2.31 -14.60
CA VAL A 31 5.14 2.71 -15.73
C VAL A 31 5.82 3.79 -16.58
N ASP A 32 6.39 4.83 -15.98
CA ASP A 32 7.08 5.92 -16.69
C ASP A 32 8.30 5.42 -17.49
N LYS A 33 8.99 4.37 -16.98
CA LYS A 33 10.13 3.72 -17.66
C LYS A 33 9.71 2.69 -18.71
N THR A 34 8.42 2.34 -18.78
CA THR A 34 7.90 1.32 -19.69
C THR A 34 7.28 1.97 -20.92
N ASN A 35 7.63 1.48 -22.11
CA ASN A 35 7.07 2.01 -23.36
C ASN A 35 5.60 1.57 -23.49
N ALA A 36 4.74 2.43 -24.04
CA ALA A 36 3.27 2.30 -24.08
C ALA A 36 2.71 0.96 -24.63
N SER A 37 3.54 0.13 -25.25
CA SER A 37 3.15 -1.12 -25.90
C SER A 37 3.48 -2.39 -25.11
N THR A 38 4.12 -2.31 -23.94
CA THR A 38 4.49 -3.49 -23.14
C THR A 38 4.24 -3.28 -21.65
N LEU A 39 3.00 -3.42 -21.17
CA LEU A 39 2.76 -3.48 -19.73
C LEU A 39 3.45 -4.75 -19.18
N SER A 40 4.51 -4.59 -18.40
CA SER A 40 5.25 -5.74 -17.88
C SER A 40 4.44 -6.47 -16.81
N VAL A 41 4.61 -7.80 -16.74
CA VAL A 41 3.99 -8.64 -15.70
C VAL A 41 4.35 -8.13 -14.29
N ASP A 42 5.52 -7.51 -14.14
CA ASP A 42 5.98 -6.96 -12.86
C ASP A 42 5.20 -5.69 -12.44
N VAL A 43 4.81 -4.85 -13.41
CA VAL A 43 3.94 -3.69 -13.16
C VAL A 43 2.56 -4.14 -12.67
N VAL A 44 2.00 -5.19 -13.30
CA VAL A 44 0.71 -5.77 -12.89
C VAL A 44 0.78 -6.33 -11.46
N LYS A 45 1.81 -7.13 -11.14
CA LYS A 45 2.01 -7.67 -9.79
C LYS A 45 2.15 -6.58 -8.73
N LYS A 46 2.91 -5.52 -9.02
CA LYS A 46 3.04 -4.36 -8.12
C LYS A 46 1.71 -3.67 -7.89
N ALA A 47 0.88 -3.51 -8.92
CA ALA A 47 -0.45 -2.93 -8.79
C ALA A 47 -1.36 -3.78 -7.89
N GLU A 48 -1.35 -5.11 -8.03
CA GLU A 48 -2.10 -6.02 -7.16
C GLU A 48 -1.66 -5.95 -5.69
N GLU A 49 -0.36 -5.84 -5.43
CA GLU A 49 0.17 -5.67 -4.07
C GLU A 49 -0.30 -4.34 -3.44
N ILE A 50 -0.32 -3.27 -4.23
CA ILE A 50 -0.84 -1.96 -3.79
C ILE A 50 -2.32 -2.05 -3.46
N GLU A 51 -3.13 -2.70 -4.30
CA GLU A 51 -4.57 -2.88 -4.06
C GLU A 51 -4.83 -3.62 -2.73
N LYS A 52 -4.13 -4.74 -2.52
CA LYS A 52 -4.24 -5.53 -1.27
C LYS A 52 -3.86 -4.72 -0.05
N LEU A 53 -2.76 -3.95 -0.13
CA LEU A 53 -2.32 -3.10 0.96
C LEU A 53 -3.31 -1.95 1.22
N ALA A 54 -3.85 -1.34 0.16
CA ALA A 54 -4.86 -0.28 0.27
C ALA A 54 -6.13 -0.79 0.97
N HIS A 55 -6.59 -1.98 0.62
CA HIS A 55 -7.72 -2.62 1.29
C HIS A 55 -7.42 -2.91 2.77
N SER A 56 -6.26 -3.50 3.07
CA SER A 56 -5.86 -3.77 4.46
C SER A 56 -5.78 -2.50 5.31
N VAL A 57 -5.20 -1.41 4.78
CA VAL A 57 -5.14 -0.11 5.46
C VAL A 57 -6.54 0.44 5.69
N LYS A 58 -7.41 0.41 4.68
CA LYS A 58 -8.79 0.89 4.79
C LYS A 58 -9.58 0.15 5.88
N ASP A 59 -9.44 -1.16 5.97
CA ASP A 59 -10.12 -1.96 6.99
C ASP A 59 -9.58 -1.67 8.40
N LYS A 60 -8.25 -1.57 8.55
CA LYS A 60 -7.60 -1.11 9.79
C LYS A 60 -8.00 0.31 10.18
N MET A 61 -8.27 1.21 9.22
CA MET A 61 -8.74 2.57 9.50
C MET A 61 -10.19 2.58 9.97
N LYS A 62 -11.06 1.73 9.42
CA LYS A 62 -12.45 1.60 9.88
C LYS A 62 -12.58 0.97 11.26
N GLY A 63 -11.54 0.30 11.74
CA GLY A 63 -11.59 -0.45 13.01
C GLY A 63 -12.43 -1.71 12.90
N SER A 64 -12.68 -2.17 11.67
CA SER A 64 -13.22 -3.49 11.37
C SER A 64 -12.10 -4.49 11.64
N PHE A 65 -12.12 -5.09 12.83
CA PHE A 65 -11.33 -6.27 13.19
C PHE A 65 -12.24 -7.49 13.17
#